data_AF-A0A839Y9C8-F1
#
_entry.id   AF-A0A839Y9C8-F1
#
_cell.length_a   1.000
_cell.length_b   1.000
_cell.length_c   1.000
_cell.angle_alpha   90.00
_cell.angle_beta   90.00
_cell.angle_gamma   90.00
#
_symmetry.space_group_name_H-M   'P 1'
#
loop_
_entity.id
_entity.type
_entity.pdbx_description
1 polymer ?
#
loop_
_entity_poly.entity_id
_entity_poly.type
_entity_poly.pdbx_seq_one_letter_code
_entity_poly.pdbx_strand_id
1 'polypeptide(L)' 'MPEFRISITDDEATSEGIERHESYAAARRSAVQTALAFLFDREVLPPALAATCEIRNEETGLAKRFNVDLHVGGDRLV' A
#
# COMPACT_ATOMS: atom_id res chain seq x y z
N MET A 1 13.91 -0.07 16.69
CA MET A 1 12.65 0.14 15.94
C MET A 1 12.30 -1.18 15.30
N PRO A 2 11.08 -1.70 15.53
CA PRO A 2 10.67 -2.98 14.98
C PRO A 2 10.73 -3.02 13.45
N GLU A 3 11.02 -4.22 12.94
CA GLU A 3 11.01 -4.51 11.51
C GLU A 3 9.62 -4.96 11.07
N PHE A 4 9.14 -4.34 10.01
CA PHE A 4 7.88 -4.69 9.36
C PHE A 4 8.14 -5.04 7.92
N ARG A 5 7.66 -6.21 7.52
CA ARG A 5 7.53 -6.55 6.11
C ARG A 5 6.23 -6.00 5.59
N ILE A 6 6.31 -5.23 4.52
CA ILE A 6 5.19 -4.61 3.85
C ILE A 6 5.10 -5.24 2.47
N SER A 7 3.96 -5.84 2.17
CA SER A 7 3.63 -6.40 0.87
C SER A 7 2.42 -5.67 0.30
N ILE A 8 2.48 -5.28 -0.96
CA ILE A 8 1.43 -4.58 -1.68
C ILE A 8 1.17 -5.39 -2.94
N THR A 9 -0.06 -5.82 -3.13
CA THR A 9 -0.46 -6.63 -4.28
C THR A 9 -1.69 -5.99 -4.91
N ASP A 10 -1.68 -5.87 -6.22
CA ASP A 10 -2.87 -5.60 -7.01
C ASP A 10 -3.07 -6.71 -8.06
N ASP A 11 -3.95 -6.48 -9.04
CA ASP A 11 -4.27 -7.48 -10.07
C ASP A 11 -3.12 -7.78 -11.05
N GLU A 12 -2.08 -6.95 -11.11
CA GLU A 12 -1.02 -7.03 -12.12
C GLU A 12 0.38 -7.24 -11.52
N ALA A 13 0.62 -6.74 -10.31
CA ALA A 13 1.95 -6.71 -9.73
C ALA A 13 1.94 -6.89 -8.21
N THR A 14 3.10 -7.23 -7.68
CA THR A 14 3.37 -7.30 -6.24
C THR A 14 4.66 -6.57 -5.92
N SER A 15 4.61 -5.71 -4.90
CA SER A 15 5.77 -5.05 -4.29
C SER A 15 5.93 -5.54 -2.86
N GLU A 16 7.16 -5.87 -2.47
CA GLU A 16 7.48 -6.31 -1.11
C GLU A 16 8.76 -5.63 -0.63
N GLY A 17 8.77 -5.20 0.64
CA GLY A 17 9.93 -4.62 1.28
C GLY A 17 9.94 -4.82 2.79
N ILE A 18 11.13 -4.78 3.40
CA ILE A 18 11.30 -4.76 4.85
C ILE A 18 11.70 -3.35 5.25
N GLU A 19 10.92 -2.77 6.17
CA GLU A 19 11.11 -1.41 6.64
C GLU A 19 11.12 -1.35 8.18
N ARG A 20 11.89 -0.41 8.73
CA ARG A 20 11.94 -0.17 10.18
C ARG A 20 11.03 0.99 10.55
N HIS A 21 10.05 0.71 11.40
CA HIS A 21 9.08 1.71 11.85
C HIS A 21 8.98 1.72 13.37
N GLU A 22 8.62 2.86 13.94
CA GLU A 22 8.45 3.01 15.39
C GLU A 22 7.21 2.27 15.92
N SER A 23 6.23 2.04 15.04
CA SER A 23 4.96 1.39 15.39
C SER A 23 4.26 0.83 14.14
N TYR A 24 3.24 -0.01 14.35
CA TYR A 24 2.35 -0.46 13.29
C TYR A 24 1.65 0.70 12.57
N ALA A 25 1.29 1.77 13.28
CA ALA A 25 0.64 2.93 12.67
C ALA A 25 1.58 3.71 11.74
N ALA A 26 2.89 3.75 12.04
CA ALA A 26 3.90 4.29 11.13
C ALA A 26 4.10 3.40 9.91
N ALA A 27 4.26 2.08 10.11
CA ALA A 27 4.33 1.11 9.02
C ALA A 27 3.10 1.17 8.10
N ARG A 28 1.90 1.35 8.68
CA ARG A 28 0.66 1.50 7.92
C ARG A 28 0.62 2.75 7.05
N ARG A 29 1.13 3.87 7.53
CA ARG A 29 1.25 5.09 6.72
C ARG A 29 2.22 4.88 5.54
N SER A 30 3.36 4.24 5.78
CA SER A 30 4.33 3.89 4.73
C SER A 30 3.72 2.96 3.68
N ALA A 31 3.02 1.91 4.11
CA ALA A 31 2.33 0.98 3.22
C ALA A 31 1.29 1.68 2.33
N VAL A 32 0.49 2.60 2.90
CA VAL A 32 -0.47 3.39 2.11
C VAL A 32 0.24 4.29 1.09
N GLN A 33 1.32 4.97 1.48
CA GLN A 33 2.09 5.83 0.56
C GLN A 33 2.68 5.02 -0.59
N THR A 34 3.26 3.87 -0.28
CA THR A 34 3.84 2.98 -1.28
C THR A 34 2.75 2.39 -2.18
N ALA A 35 1.60 2.00 -1.62
CA ALA A 35 0.47 1.50 -2.40
C ALA A 35 -0.08 2.58 -3.35
N LEU A 36 -0.18 3.83 -2.90
CA LEU A 36 -0.58 4.92 -3.79
C LEU A 36 0.43 5.15 -4.92
N ALA A 37 1.73 5.19 -4.61
CA ALA A 37 2.77 5.32 -5.64
C ALA A 37 2.70 4.17 -6.66
N PHE A 38 2.50 2.95 -6.16
CA PHE A 38 2.32 1.74 -6.97
C PHE A 38 1.10 1.83 -7.89
N LEU A 39 -0.04 2.32 -7.40
CA LEU A 39 -1.24 2.52 -8.20
C LEU A 39 -1.09 3.67 -9.22
N PHE A 40 -0.30 4.71 -8.91
CA PHE A 40 -0.06 5.85 -9.80
C PHE A 40 0.94 5.58 -10.92
N ASP A 41 1.82 4.58 -10.77
CA ASP A 41 2.83 4.23 -11.79
C ASP A 41 2.22 3.54 -13.03
N ARG A 42 0.90 3.29 -13.02
CA ARG A 42 0.17 2.69 -14.14
C ARG A 42 -0.01 3.69 -15.28
N GLU A 43 0.40 3.31 -16.50
CA GLU A 43 0.23 4.11 -17.72
C GLU A 43 -1.24 4.49 -18.00
N VAL A 44 -2.17 3.61 -17.62
CA VAL A 44 -3.61 3.85 -17.71
C VAL A 44 -4.19 3.77 -16.32
N LEU A 45 -4.73 4.89 -15.82
CA LEU A 45 -5.46 4.96 -14.56
C LEU A 45 -6.95 4.71 -14.84
N PRO A 46 -7.46 3.48 -14.65
CA PRO A 46 -8.90 3.27 -14.66
C PRO A 46 -9.57 4.09 -13.55
N PRO A 47 -10.88 4.39 -13.66
CA PRO A 47 -11.60 5.25 -12.70
C PRO A 47 -11.59 4.72 -11.26
N ALA A 48 -11.30 3.42 -11.08
CA ALA A 48 -11.06 2.82 -9.78
C ALA A 48 -9.88 1.84 -9.87
N LEU A 49 -9.00 1.90 -8.88
CA LEU A 49 -7.90 0.97 -8.67
C LEU A 49 -7.90 0.54 -7.20
N ALA A 50 -7.50 -0.70 -6.95
CA ALA A 50 -7.37 -1.22 -5.60
C ALA A 50 -6.04 -1.96 -5.43
N ALA A 51 -5.43 -1.80 -4.26
CA ALA A 51 -4.28 -2.58 -3.85
C ALA A 51 -4.52 -3.16 -2.45
N THR A 52 -4.19 -4.43 -2.26
CA THR A 52 -4.18 -5.06 -0.95
C THR A 52 -2.80 -4.90 -0.32
N CYS A 53 -2.77 -4.33 0.88
CA CYS A 53 -1.57 -4.20 1.70
C CYS A 53 -1.59 -5.29 2.80
N GLU A 54 -0.47 -5.98 2.98
CA GLU A 54 -0.15 -6.77 4.16
C GLU A 54 1.02 -6.13 4.91
N ILE A 55 0.88 -6.01 6.22
CA ILE A 55 1.96 -5.57 7.10
C ILE A 55 2.17 -6.66 8.14
N ARG A 56 3.37 -7.25 8.13
CA ARG A 56 3.80 -8.26 9.09
C ARG A 56 4.91 -7.70 9.96
N ASN A 57 4.73 -7.74 11.27
CA ASN A 57 5.81 -7.45 12.20
C ASN A 57 6.72 -8.69 12.31
N GLU A 58 7.99 -8.56 11.93
CA GLU A 58 8.91 -9.70 11.84
C GLU A 58 9.36 -10.21 13.23
N GLU A 59 9.25 -9.38 14.28
CA GLU A 59 9.59 -9.79 15.66
C GLU A 59 8.50 -10.65 16.31
N THR A 60 7.23 -10.33 16.05
CA THR A 60 6.07 -10.98 16.68
C THR A 60 5.34 -11.96 15.75
N GLY A 61 5.63 -11.91 14.45
CA GLY A 61 4.93 -12.67 13.41
C GLY A 61 3.49 -12.20 13.13
N LEU A 62 2.99 -11.20 13.85
CA LEU A 62 1.64 -10.68 13.66
C LEU A 62 1.52 -9.97 12.31
N ALA A 63 0.57 -10.45 11.48
CA ALA A 63 0.25 -9.86 10.19
C ALA A 63 -1.14 -9.23 10.21
N LYS A 64 -1.29 -8.09 9.54
CA LYS A 64 -2.57 -7.42 9.31
C LYS A 64 -2.69 -7.03 7.84
N ARG A 65 -3.88 -7.22 7.28
CA ARG A 65 -4.20 -6.89 5.89
C ARG A 65 -5.25 -5.80 5.83
N PHE A 66 -5.17 -4.94 4.82
CA PHE A 66 -6.17 -3.94 4.51
C PHE A 66 -6.08 -3.54 3.02
N ASN A 67 -7.17 -3.03 2.48
CA ASN A 67 -7.20 -2.54 1.09
C ASN A 67 -7.01 -1.02 1.06
N VAL A 68 -6.44 -0.55 -0.04
CA VAL A 68 -6.34 0.86 -0.42
C VAL A 68 -7.05 0.99 -1.76
N ASP A 69 -8.17 1.71 -1.77
CA ASP A 69 -8.98 1.96 -2.95
C ASP A 69 -8.75 3.41 -3.41
N LEU A 70 -8.31 3.57 -4.65
CA LEU A 70 -8.11 4.87 -5.31
C LEU A 70 -9.25 5.10 -6.31
N HIS A 71 -9.99 6.18 -6.10
CA HIS A 71 -11.04 6.64 -7.01
C HIS A 71 -10.61 7.95 -7.66
N VAL A 72 -10.47 7.95 -8.98
CA VAL A 72 -10.16 9.15 -9.76
C VAL A 72 -11.47 9.75 -10.25
N GLY A 73 -11.81 10.94 -9.73
CA GLY A 73 -12.98 11.69 -10.20
C GLY A 73 -12.77 12.24 -11.61
N GLY A 74 -13.85 12.55 -12.32
CA GLY A 74 -13.77 13.20 -13.62
C GLY A 74 -13.23 14.62 -13.52
N ASP A 75 -12.56 15.08 -14.58
CA ASP A 75 -12.07 16.45 -14.67
C ASP A 75 -13.23 17.43 -14.62
N ARG A 76 -13.16 18.37 -13.68
CA ARG A 76 -14.11 19.47 -13.62
C ARG A 76 -13.62 20.55 -14.58
N LEU A 77 -14.20 20.59 -15.78
CA LEU A 77 -14.02 21.72 -16.70
C LEU A 77 -14.56 22.98 -15.98
N VAL A 78 -13.66 23.88 -15.60
CA VAL A 78 -13.98 25.21 -15.05
C VAL A 78 -13.97 26.22 -16.20
#